data_AF-A0A662GKF2-F1
#
_entry.id   AF-A0A662GKF2-F1
#
_cell.length_a   1.000
_cell.length_b   1.000
_cell.length_c   1.000
_cell.angle_alpha   90.00
_cell.angle_beta   90.00
_cell.angle_gamma   90.00
#
_symmetry.space_group_name_H-M   'P 1'
#
loop_
_entity.id
_entity.type
_entity.pdbx_description
1 polymer ?
#
loop_
_entity_poly.entity_id
_entity_poly.type
_entity_poly.pdbx_seq_one_letter_code
_entity_poly.pdbx_strand_id
1 'polypeptide(L)'
;MLRFIASLRDNSTVVSMNLREKIEELKNRDDEFGKLQLDVIRVLTIFNGILWKSEIIPDIMKIHGHVMDYLPTEKMLEKVLEQLKADRIIDVEVRERGMMLSRGVYKDKLIKLLNLGEAKAVLASDKVYREYLGRKMEMLRQALQRYEE
;
A
#
# COMPACT_ATOMS: atom_id res chain seq x y z
N MET A 1 -47.74 -5.21 36.56
CA MET A 1 -48.18 -5.59 35.20
C MET A 1 -47.04 -5.28 34.25
N LEU A 2 -46.39 -6.28 33.63
CA LEU A 2 -45.16 -6.09 32.84
C LEU A 2 -45.44 -5.53 31.42
N ARG A 3 -44.46 -4.84 30.81
CA ARG A 3 -44.41 -4.57 29.36
C ARG A 3 -43.00 -4.68 28.76
N PHE A 4 -42.97 -5.07 27.47
CA PHE A 4 -41.85 -5.38 26.56
C PHE A 4 -41.87 -4.42 25.34
N ILE A 5 -40.86 -4.32 24.44
CA ILE A 5 -39.55 -5.01 24.30
C ILE A 5 -38.53 -4.05 23.67
N ALA A 6 -37.24 -4.08 24.06
CA ALA A 6 -36.06 -3.69 23.24
C ALA A 6 -34.78 -3.70 24.11
N SER A 7 -33.86 -4.66 23.99
CA SER A 7 -32.99 -4.88 22.83
C SER A 7 -32.26 -3.60 22.38
N LEU A 8 -31.30 -3.16 23.20
CA LEU A 8 -30.24 -2.27 22.73
C LEU A 8 -29.39 -3.09 21.75
N ARG A 9 -29.53 -2.80 20.46
CA ARG A 9 -28.69 -3.36 19.42
C ARG A 9 -27.24 -2.99 19.73
N ASP A 10 -26.36 -3.98 19.66
CA ASP A 10 -24.92 -3.79 19.70
C ASP A 10 -24.50 -2.93 18.50
N ASN A 11 -24.33 -1.64 18.76
CA ASN A 11 -23.95 -0.67 17.76
C ASN A 11 -22.43 -0.80 17.56
N SER A 12 -22.06 -1.85 16.82
CA SER A 12 -20.74 -2.07 16.22
C SER A 12 -20.42 -0.92 15.27
N THR A 13 -20.07 0.20 15.89
CA THR A 13 -19.74 1.45 15.22
C THR A 13 -18.41 1.21 14.55
N VAL A 14 -18.45 0.87 13.26
CA VAL A 14 -17.24 0.78 12.43
C VAL A 14 -16.66 2.19 12.35
N VAL A 15 -15.80 2.53 13.31
CA VAL A 15 -15.01 3.75 13.30
C VAL A 15 -14.14 3.64 12.06
N SER A 16 -14.47 4.46 11.05
CA SER A 16 -13.73 4.58 9.81
C SER A 16 -12.38 5.22 10.13
N MET A 17 -11.42 4.39 10.56
CA MET A 17 -10.09 4.81 10.96
C MET A 17 -9.43 5.58 9.82
N ASN A 18 -8.85 6.74 10.10
CA ASN A 18 -8.24 7.55 9.04
C ASN A 18 -6.89 6.97 8.61
N LEU A 19 -6.38 7.41 7.46
CA LEU A 19 -5.16 6.87 6.86
C LEU A 19 -3.94 7.01 7.79
N ARG A 20 -3.84 8.13 8.52
CA ARG A 20 -2.79 8.34 9.53
C ARG A 20 -2.86 7.29 10.63
N GLU A 21 -4.03 7.14 11.26
CA GLU A 21 -4.26 6.14 12.31
C GLU A 21 -3.94 4.72 11.83
N LYS A 22 -4.32 4.37 10.59
CA LYS A 22 -3.94 3.08 9.99
C LYS A 22 -2.43 2.92 9.86
N ILE A 23 -1.73 3.91 9.31
CA ILE A 23 -0.28 3.80 9.11
C ILE A 23 0.44 3.69 10.47
N GLU A 24 0.01 4.42 11.50
CA GLU A 24 0.59 4.30 12.85
C GLU A 24 0.20 2.98 13.55
N GLU A 25 -1.00 2.42 13.35
CA GLU A 25 -1.38 1.05 13.78
C GLU A 25 -0.44 0.01 13.15
N LEU A 26 -0.33 0.04 11.81
CA LEU A 26 0.44 -0.95 11.05
C LEU A 26 1.96 -0.87 11.33
N LYS A 27 2.50 0.32 11.63
CA LYS A 27 3.92 0.49 12.04
C LYS A 27 4.29 -0.31 13.29
N ASN A 28 3.31 -0.63 14.14
CA ASN A 28 3.50 -1.37 15.39
C ASN A 28 3.15 -2.87 15.27
N ARG A 29 2.83 -3.37 14.07
CA ARG A 29 2.49 -4.77 13.83
C ARG A 29 3.67 -5.57 13.28
N ASP A 30 3.85 -6.76 13.84
CA ASP A 30 4.93 -7.69 13.47
C ASP A 30 4.44 -8.88 12.61
N ASP A 31 3.12 -9.06 12.48
CA ASP A 31 2.54 -10.09 11.62
C ASP A 31 2.65 -9.76 10.13
N GLU A 32 2.84 -10.79 9.30
CA GLU A 32 3.06 -10.65 7.85
C GLU A 32 1.91 -9.91 7.13
N PHE A 33 0.67 -10.01 7.62
CA PHE A 33 -0.46 -9.33 7.03
C PHE A 33 -0.39 -7.83 7.28
N GLY A 34 -0.12 -7.41 8.52
CA GLY A 34 0.12 -6.01 8.88
C GLY A 34 1.30 -5.39 8.14
N LYS A 35 2.43 -6.12 8.06
CA LYS A 35 3.60 -5.74 7.26
C LYS A 35 3.24 -5.52 5.79
N LEU A 36 2.52 -6.46 5.16
CA LEU A 36 2.07 -6.33 3.78
C LEU A 36 1.08 -5.17 3.57
N GLN A 37 0.14 -4.93 4.50
CA GLN A 37 -0.74 -3.76 4.42
C GLN A 37 0.07 -2.44 4.39
N LEU A 38 1.08 -2.31 5.25
CA LEU A 38 1.93 -1.13 5.30
C LEU A 38 2.80 -0.99 4.05
N ASP A 39 3.35 -2.10 3.56
CA ASP A 39 4.18 -2.11 2.36
C ASP A 39 3.39 -1.77 1.09
N VAL A 40 2.14 -2.19 0.96
CA VAL A 40 1.24 -1.72 -0.11
C VAL A 40 1.06 -0.21 -0.07
N ILE A 41 0.84 0.38 1.11
CA ILE A 41 0.72 1.84 1.28
C ILE A 41 2.06 2.52 0.95
N ARG A 42 3.20 1.97 1.39
CA ARG A 42 4.54 2.49 1.08
C ARG A 42 4.79 2.53 -0.43
N VAL A 43 4.60 1.42 -1.16
CA VAL A 43 4.86 1.39 -2.61
C VAL A 43 3.91 2.30 -3.37
N LEU A 44 2.61 2.31 -3.06
CA LEU A 44 1.68 3.26 -3.66
C LEU A 44 2.15 4.70 -3.40
N THR A 45 2.57 5.05 -2.19
CA THR A 45 3.03 6.42 -1.86
C THR A 45 4.30 6.81 -2.62
N ILE A 46 5.25 5.87 -2.74
CA ILE A 46 6.52 6.03 -3.46
C ILE A 46 6.28 6.21 -4.97
N PHE A 47 5.41 5.40 -5.56
CA PHE A 47 5.11 5.40 -6.99
C PHE A 47 3.88 6.27 -7.34
N ASN A 48 3.73 7.41 -6.65
CA ASN A 48 2.76 8.49 -6.94
C ASN A 48 1.26 8.10 -6.88
N GLY A 49 0.94 7.11 -6.07
CA GLY A 49 -0.41 6.78 -5.62
C GLY A 49 -1.19 5.85 -6.53
N ILE A 50 -0.61 5.36 -7.63
CA ILE A 50 -1.28 4.46 -8.57
C ILE A 50 -0.29 3.37 -9.03
N LEU A 51 -0.67 2.11 -8.89
CA LEU A 51 0.08 0.94 -9.38
C LEU A 51 -0.85 -0.12 -9.96
N TRP A 52 -0.34 -0.94 -10.87
CA TRP A 52 -1.02 -2.19 -11.23
C TRP A 52 -0.78 -3.24 -10.15
N LYS A 53 -1.75 -4.10 -9.85
CA LYS A 53 -1.60 -5.15 -8.84
C LYS A 53 -0.40 -6.05 -9.12
N SER A 54 -0.17 -6.39 -10.40
CA SER A 54 0.99 -7.18 -10.85
C SER A 54 2.36 -6.56 -10.54
N GLU A 55 2.42 -5.26 -10.25
CA GLU A 55 3.66 -4.54 -9.92
C GLU A 55 3.93 -4.48 -8.42
N ILE A 56 2.92 -4.66 -7.57
CA ILE A 56 3.00 -4.40 -6.14
C ILE A 56 4.06 -5.27 -5.45
N ILE A 57 4.03 -6.59 -5.59
CA ILE A 57 5.03 -7.46 -4.94
C ILE A 57 6.46 -7.17 -5.44
N PRO A 58 6.72 -7.09 -6.77
CA PRO A 58 8.02 -6.65 -7.29
C PRO A 58 8.50 -5.30 -6.74
N ASP A 59 7.60 -4.33 -6.58
CA ASP A 59 7.93 -3.01 -6.03
C ASP A 59 8.15 -3.02 -4.51
N ILE A 60 7.44 -3.89 -3.76
CA ILE A 60 7.70 -4.11 -2.34
C ILE A 60 9.11 -4.67 -2.15
N MET A 61 9.48 -5.70 -2.92
CA MET A 61 10.84 -6.24 -2.91
C MET A 61 11.89 -5.15 -3.23
N LYS A 62 11.60 -4.27 -4.20
CA LYS A 62 12.48 -3.17 -4.60
C LYS A 62 12.72 -2.14 -3.48
N ILE A 63 11.68 -1.79 -2.70
CA ILE A 63 11.83 -0.80 -1.60
C ILE A 63 12.61 -1.37 -0.40
N HIS A 64 12.54 -2.68 -0.17
CA HIS A 64 13.34 -3.40 0.83
C HIS A 64 14.72 -3.87 0.31
N GLY A 65 15.10 -3.56 -0.94
CA GLY A 65 16.39 -3.97 -1.48
C GLY A 65 16.53 -5.48 -1.71
N HIS A 66 15.41 -6.15 -1.99
CA HIS A 66 15.26 -7.60 -2.23
C HIS A 66 15.56 -8.51 -1.03
N VAL A 67 15.70 -7.95 0.18
CA VAL A 67 15.79 -8.71 1.44
C VAL A 67 14.53 -8.46 2.27
N MET A 68 13.65 -9.45 2.32
CA MET A 68 12.38 -9.40 3.08
C MET A 68 12.48 -10.27 4.35
N ASP A 69 11.83 -9.85 5.43
CA ASP A 69 11.66 -10.65 6.66
C ASP A 69 10.38 -11.52 6.65
N TYR A 70 9.56 -11.41 5.59
CA TYR A 70 8.36 -12.22 5.33
C TYR A 70 8.21 -12.51 3.82
N LEU A 71 7.38 -13.48 3.44
CA LEU A 71 7.16 -13.84 2.03
C LEU A 71 5.75 -13.46 1.54
N PRO A 72 5.56 -12.30 0.87
CA PRO A 72 4.25 -11.93 0.34
C PRO A 72 3.80 -12.90 -0.77
N THR A 73 2.53 -13.33 -0.70
CA THR A 73 1.90 -14.16 -1.73
C THR A 73 0.74 -13.41 -2.40
N GLU A 74 0.42 -13.77 -3.63
CA GLU A 74 -0.75 -13.26 -4.36
C GLU A 74 -2.06 -13.37 -3.56
N LYS A 75 -2.25 -14.48 -2.82
CA LYS A 75 -3.42 -14.71 -1.98
C LYS A 75 -3.46 -13.80 -0.75
N MET A 76 -2.31 -13.46 -0.17
CA MET A 76 -2.22 -12.47 0.91
C MET A 76 -2.46 -11.06 0.37
N LEU A 77 -1.88 -10.73 -0.79
CA LEU A 77 -2.07 -9.42 -1.43
C LEU A 77 -3.54 -9.16 -1.75
N GLU A 78 -4.28 -10.13 -2.31
CA GLU A 78 -5.72 -9.93 -2.58
C GLU A 78 -6.51 -9.61 -1.30
N LYS A 79 -6.29 -10.35 -0.21
CA LYS A 79 -6.93 -10.05 1.09
C LYS A 79 -6.52 -8.69 1.67
N VAL A 80 -5.27 -8.28 1.48
CA VAL A 80 -4.78 -6.95 1.88
C VAL A 80 -5.46 -5.85 1.07
N LEU A 81 -5.64 -6.03 -0.24
CA LEU A 81 -6.33 -5.08 -1.10
C LEU A 81 -7.83 -5.01 -0.77
N GLU A 82 -8.47 -6.14 -0.47
CA GLU A 82 -9.84 -6.20 0.04
C GLU A 82 -9.99 -5.40 1.34
N GLN A 83 -9.11 -5.62 2.33
CA GLN A 83 -9.15 -4.90 3.61
C GLN A 83 -8.86 -3.40 3.43
N LEU A 84 -7.83 -3.02 2.67
CA LEU A 84 -7.50 -1.60 2.44
C LEU A 84 -8.59 -0.86 1.64
N LYS A 85 -9.36 -1.57 0.80
CA LYS A 85 -10.54 -1.02 0.12
C LYS A 85 -11.71 -0.86 1.09
N ALA A 86 -11.95 -1.82 1.97
CA ALA A 86 -12.97 -1.74 3.03
C ALA A 86 -12.67 -0.59 4.01
N ASP A 87 -11.39 -0.43 4.39
CA ASP A 87 -10.87 0.66 5.23
C ASP A 87 -10.90 2.04 4.53
N ARG A 88 -11.34 2.12 3.24
CA ARG A 88 -11.36 3.33 2.40
C ARG A 88 -10.00 4.03 2.28
N ILE A 89 -8.93 3.25 2.18
CA ILE A 89 -7.56 3.75 1.95
C ILE A 89 -7.20 3.73 0.47
N ILE A 90 -7.67 2.70 -0.24
CA ILE A 90 -7.47 2.53 -1.68
C ILE A 90 -8.80 2.39 -2.41
N ASP A 91 -8.79 2.69 -3.71
CA ASP A 91 -9.73 2.13 -4.67
C ASP A 91 -9.03 1.08 -5.55
N VAL A 92 -9.83 0.18 -6.12
CA VAL A 92 -9.41 -0.98 -6.90
C VAL A 92 -10.38 -1.12 -8.08
N GLU A 93 -9.87 -0.93 -9.29
CA GLU A 93 -10.62 -1.01 -10.54
C GLU A 93 -10.04 -2.12 -11.43
N VAL A 94 -10.88 -2.97 -12.03
CA VAL A 94 -10.41 -3.95 -13.02
C VAL A 94 -10.32 -3.25 -14.38
N ARG A 95 -9.14 -3.25 -14.98
CA ARG A 95 -8.88 -2.63 -16.29
C ARG A 95 -8.14 -3.59 -17.22
N GLU A 96 -8.22 -3.31 -18.52
CA GLU A 96 -7.40 -3.97 -19.52
C GLU A 96 -6.03 -3.30 -19.61
N ARG A 97 -4.98 -4.11 -19.66
CA ARG A 97 -3.58 -3.70 -19.78
C ARG A 97 -2.96 -4.38 -21.01
N GLY A 98 -2.20 -3.63 -21.79
CA GLY A 98 -1.45 -4.18 -22.92
C GLY A 98 -0.39 -5.18 -22.46
N MET A 99 -0.22 -6.27 -23.21
CA MET A 99 0.89 -7.21 -23.02
C MET A 99 2.21 -6.55 -23.44
N MET A 100 3.26 -6.72 -22.65
CA MET A 100 4.55 -6.05 -22.90
C MET A 100 5.28 -6.58 -24.14
N LEU A 101 5.07 -7.85 -24.49
CA LEU A 101 5.81 -8.58 -25.54
C LEU A 101 4.94 -9.00 -26.74
N SER A 102 3.66 -8.61 -26.78
CA SER A 102 2.73 -9.01 -27.84
C SER A 102 1.61 -7.98 -28.03
N ARG A 103 0.85 -8.09 -29.13
CA ARG A 103 -0.29 -7.21 -29.43
C ARG A 103 -1.58 -7.60 -28.69
N GLY A 104 -1.47 -8.27 -27.55
CA GLY A 104 -2.60 -8.70 -26.72
C GLY A 104 -2.94 -7.71 -25.60
N VAL A 105 -4.10 -7.91 -24.98
CA VAL A 105 -4.47 -7.29 -23.70
C VAL A 105 -4.80 -8.38 -22.67
N TYR A 106 -4.64 -8.06 -21.40
CA TYR A 106 -5.08 -8.90 -20.28
C TYR A 106 -5.76 -8.05 -19.21
N LYS A 107 -6.56 -8.66 -18.34
CA LYS A 107 -7.20 -7.96 -17.21
C LYS A 107 -6.27 -7.94 -16.01
N ASP A 108 -6.11 -6.76 -15.43
CA ASP A 108 -5.38 -6.52 -14.20
C ASP A 108 -6.20 -5.58 -13.29
N LYS A 109 -5.78 -5.41 -12.04
CA LYS A 109 -6.38 -4.45 -11.11
C LYS A 109 -5.50 -3.21 -11.04
N LEU A 110 -6.05 -2.05 -11.38
CA LEU A 110 -5.43 -0.76 -11.11
C LEU A 110 -5.77 -0.35 -9.68
N ILE A 111 -4.75 -0.14 -8.86
CA ILE A 111 -4.86 0.21 -7.44
C ILE A 111 -4.53 1.68 -7.28
N LYS A 112 -5.40 2.44 -6.60
CA LYS A 112 -5.23 3.88 -6.36
C LYS A 112 -5.33 4.21 -4.89
N LEU A 113 -4.30 4.86 -4.33
CA LEU A 113 -4.31 5.43 -2.99
C LEU A 113 -5.20 6.69 -2.96
N LEU A 114 -6.14 6.76 -2.01
CA LEU A 114 -7.13 7.83 -1.98
C LEU A 114 -6.58 9.16 -1.43
N ASN A 115 -5.63 9.13 -0.49
CA ASN A 115 -4.99 10.34 0.05
C ASN A 115 -3.44 10.27 0.01
N LEU A 116 -2.87 10.51 -1.17
CA LEU A 116 -1.42 10.53 -1.38
C LEU A 116 -0.69 11.59 -0.53
N GLY A 117 -1.31 12.76 -0.32
CA GLY A 117 -0.69 13.86 0.43
C GLY A 117 -0.48 13.51 1.90
N GLU A 118 -1.51 12.94 2.54
CA GLU A 118 -1.42 12.45 3.91
C GLU A 118 -0.45 11.28 4.04
N ALA A 119 -0.49 10.30 3.12
CA ALA A 119 0.44 9.18 3.15
C ALA A 119 1.91 9.63 3.08
N LYS A 120 2.24 10.59 2.20
CA LYS A 120 3.58 11.20 2.13
C LYS A 120 3.97 11.88 3.44
N ALA A 121 3.05 12.59 4.09
CA ALA A 121 3.30 13.26 5.36
C ALA A 121 3.51 12.29 6.53
N VAL A 122 2.77 11.18 6.59
CA VAL A 122 2.84 10.18 7.67
C VAL A 122 4.04 9.22 7.49
N LEU A 123 4.36 8.86 6.24
CA LEU A 123 5.53 8.04 5.92
C LEU A 123 6.85 8.82 5.90
N ALA A 124 6.83 10.16 6.03
CA ALA A 124 8.05 10.97 6.13
C ALA A 124 8.96 10.56 7.32
N SER A 125 8.40 9.98 8.39
CA SER A 125 9.16 9.41 9.51
C SER A 125 9.53 7.92 9.33
N ASP A 126 8.85 7.21 8.43
CA ASP A 126 9.00 5.77 8.22
C ASP A 126 10.41 5.41 7.72
N LYS A 127 10.97 4.33 8.26
CA LYS A 127 12.34 3.91 7.98
C LYS A 127 12.51 3.43 6.53
N VAL A 128 11.70 2.45 6.12
CA VAL A 128 11.77 1.83 4.79
C VAL A 128 11.53 2.88 3.70
N TYR A 129 10.52 3.73 3.89
CA TYR A 129 10.22 4.84 2.98
C TYR A 129 11.40 5.81 2.81
N ARG A 130 11.96 6.31 3.93
CA ARG A 130 13.11 7.23 3.90
C ARG A 130 14.36 6.59 3.30
N GLU A 131 14.67 5.35 3.66
CA GLU A 131 15.87 4.66 3.16
C GLU A 131 15.79 4.42 1.65
N TYR A 132 14.63 4.03 1.13
CA TYR A 132 14.45 3.90 -0.32
C TYR A 132 14.63 5.23 -1.07
N LEU A 133 13.98 6.31 -0.59
CA LEU A 133 14.12 7.63 -1.20
C LEU A 133 15.55 8.17 -1.10
N GLY A 134 16.23 7.96 0.03
CA GLY A 134 17.64 8.32 0.20
C GLY A 134 18.55 7.61 -0.81
N ARG A 135 18.38 6.29 -0.98
CA ARG A 135 19.12 5.53 -2.01
C ARG A 135 18.84 6.08 -3.42
N LYS A 136 17.59 6.43 -3.75
CA LYS A 136 17.24 6.98 -5.07
C LYS A 136 17.81 8.38 -5.32
N MET A 137 17.80 9.26 -4.31
CA MET A 137 18.43 10.58 -4.42
C MET A 137 19.95 10.47 -4.59
N GLU A 138 20.60 9.56 -3.88
CA GLU A 138 22.04 9.34 -4.01
C GLU A 138 22.43 8.77 -5.38
N MET A 139 21.66 7.80 -5.91
CA MET A 139 21.84 7.31 -7.29
C MET A 139 21.71 8.44 -8.32
N LEU A 140 20.74 9.33 -8.16
CA LEU A 140 20.55 10.47 -9.05
C LEU A 140 21.71 11.48 -8.94
N ARG A 141 22.17 11.77 -7.72
CA ARG A 141 23.32 12.65 -7.46
C ARG A 141 24.59 12.13 -8.14
N GLN A 142 24.87 10.83 -8.03
CA GLN A 142 26.02 10.20 -8.70
C GLN A 142 25.88 10.19 -10.23
N ALA A 143 24.68 10.01 -10.76
CA ALA A 143 24.44 10.03 -12.21
C ALA A 143 24.66 11.44 -12.80
N LEU A 144 24.26 12.50 -12.08
CA LEU A 144 24.50 13.88 -12.48
C LEU A 144 25.99 14.24 -12.47
N GLN A 145 26.74 13.83 -11.44
CA GLN A 145 28.18 14.10 -11.37
C GLN A 145 28.95 13.50 -12.56
N ARG A 146 28.61 12.26 -12.97
CA ARG A 146 29.22 11.60 -14.15
C ARG A 146 28.81 12.18 -15.50
N TYR A 147 27.88 13.13 -15.53
CA TYR A 147 27.45 13.84 -16.75
C TYR A 147 28.15 15.20 -16.89
N GLU A 148 28.72 15.71 -15.80
CA GLU A 148 29.50 16.96 -15.75
C GLU A 148 31.02 16.72 -15.93
N GLU A 149 31.45 15.46 -15.97
CA GLU A 149 32.82 14.97 -16.27
C GLU A 149 33.01 14.61 -17.76
#